data_AF-A0A927AEE4-F1
#
_entry.id   AF-A0A927AEE4-F1
#
_cell.length_a   1.000
_cell.length_b   1.000
_cell.length_c   1.000
_cell.angle_alpha   90.00
_cell.angle_beta   90.00
_cell.angle_gamma   90.00
#
_symmetry.space_group_name_H-M   'P 1'
#
loop_
_entity.id
_entity.type
_entity.pdbx_description
1 polymer ?
#
loop_
_entity_poly.entity_id
_entity_poly.type
_entity_poly.pdbx_seq_one_letter_code
_entity_poly.pdbx_strand_id
1 'polypeptide(L)' 'MGARYFAVISGIIYVLVGLFGFIPGMVATPGTGGPDVVVDAGYGYLLSTFPVNILHNIVHLAVGIWGLVAFRS' A
#
# COMPACT_ATOMS: atom_id res chain seq x y z
N MET A 1 7.32 7.75 -24.12
CA MET A 1 6.34 6.64 -23.98
C MET A 1 6.55 5.80 -22.72
N GLY A 2 7.75 5.26 -22.45
CA GLY A 2 7.98 4.38 -21.28
C GLY A 2 7.60 4.97 -19.91
N ALA A 3 7.94 6.24 -19.65
CA ALA A 3 7.64 6.89 -18.37
C ALA A 3 6.14 6.98 -18.04
N ARG A 4 5.29 7.20 -19.06
CA ARG A 4 3.84 7.23 -18.91
C ARG A 4 3.29 5.86 -18.51
N TYR A 5 3.67 4.80 -19.21
CA TYR A 5 3.23 3.44 -18.87
C TYR A 5 3.75 3.00 -17.49
N PHE A 6 4.99 3.35 -17.15
CA PHE A 6 5.52 3.13 -15.81
C PHE A 6 4.63 3.79 -14.76
N ALA A 7 4.29 5.07 -14.92
CA ALA A 7 3.45 5.79 -13.97
C ALA A 7 2.06 5.13 -13.77
N VAL A 8 1.40 4.68 -14.85
CA VAL A 8 0.11 3.95 -14.74
C VAL A 8 0.27 2.63 -14.04
N ILE A 9 1.23 1.81 -14.47
CA ILE A 9 1.40 0.45 -13.95
C ILE A 9 1.72 0.52 -12.46
N SER A 10 2.69 1.37 -12.08
CA SER A 10 3.01 1.62 -10.68
C SER A 10 1.81 2.18 -9.91
N GLY A 11 1.05 3.10 -10.51
CA GLY A 11 -0.18 3.67 -9.93
C GLY A 11 -1.23 2.61 -9.61
N ILE A 12 -1.54 1.74 -10.58
CA ILE A 12 -2.48 0.61 -10.41
C ILE A 12 -2.01 -0.29 -9.26
N ILE A 13 -0.73 -0.68 -9.25
CA ILE A 13 -0.17 -1.55 -8.21
C ILE A 13 -0.33 -0.90 -6.82
N TYR A 14 0.03 0.38 -6.68
CA TYR A 14 -0.06 1.10 -5.43
C TYR A 14 -1.51 1.24 -4.93
N VAL A 15 -2.48 1.49 -5.82
CA VAL A 15 -3.90 1.51 -5.46
C VAL A 15 -4.36 0.13 -4.95
N LEU A 16 -4.03 -0.95 -5.65
CA LEU A 16 -4.42 -2.30 -5.25
C LEU A 16 -3.83 -2.67 -3.88
N VAL A 17 -2.54 -2.39 -3.66
CA VAL A 17 -1.85 -2.62 -2.38
C VAL A 17 -2.50 -1.81 -1.27
N GLY A 18 -2.79 -0.53 -1.51
CA GLY A 18 -3.46 0.33 -0.54
C GLY A 18 -4.86 -0.18 -0.16
N LEU A 19 -5.64 -0.65 -1.13
CA LEU A 19 -6.96 -1.24 -0.89
C LEU A 19 -6.87 -2.56 -0.11
N PHE A 20 -5.96 -3.46 -0.47
CA PHE A 20 -5.79 -4.74 0.24
C PHE A 20 -5.37 -4.55 1.69
N GLY A 21 -4.61 -3.51 2.01
CA GLY A 21 -4.25 -3.17 3.38
C GLY A 21 -5.44 -2.84 4.30
N PHE A 22 -6.63 -2.56 3.75
CA PHE A 22 -7.87 -2.36 4.53
C PHE A 22 -8.77 -3.60 4.61
N ILE A 23 -8.39 -4.71 3.97
CA ILE A 23 -9.18 -5.94 3.95
C ILE A 23 -8.61 -6.91 5.00
N PRO A 24 -9.34 -7.21 6.11
CA PRO A 24 -8.82 -8.04 7.19
C PRO A 24 -8.37 -9.44 6.76
N GLY A 25 -8.95 -10.02 5.70
CA GLY A 25 -8.54 -11.32 5.15
C GLY A 25 -7.25 -11.29 4.34
N MET A 26 -6.74 -10.11 3.97
CA MET A 26 -5.53 -9.93 3.18
C MET A 26 -4.32 -9.51 4.04
N VAL A 27 -4.58 -9.06 5.27
CA VAL A 27 -3.55 -8.58 6.21
C VAL A 27 -3.41 -9.59 7.34
N ALA A 28 -2.24 -10.22 7.44
CA ALA A 28 -1.94 -11.13 8.54
C ALA A 28 -1.75 -10.34 9.84
N THR A 29 -2.31 -10.88 10.93
CA THR A 29 -2.12 -10.31 12.26
C THR A 29 -0.63 -10.32 12.63
N PRO A 30 -0.09 -9.20 13.12
CA PRO A 30 1.29 -9.14 13.55
C PRO A 30 1.49 -10.07 14.76
N GLY A 31 2.54 -10.90 14.71
CA GLY A 31 2.92 -11.74 15.85
C GLY A 31 3.53 -10.92 16.99
N THR A 32 3.83 -11.57 18.11
CA THR A 32 4.38 -10.95 19.33
C THR A 32 5.86 -10.54 19.24
N GLY A 33 6.49 -10.66 18.06
CA GLY A 33 7.92 -10.39 17.85
C GLY A 33 8.23 -9.35 16.77
N GLY A 34 7.22 -8.59 16.32
CA GLY A 34 7.43 -7.49 15.38
C GLY A 34 8.18 -6.32 16.01
N PRO A 35 8.86 -5.47 15.21
CA PRO A 35 9.45 -4.24 15.70
C PRO A 35 8.36 -3.29 16.21
N ASP A 36 8.67 -2.47 17.22
CA ASP A 36 7.78 -1.42 17.69
C ASP A 36 7.48 -0.44 16.55
N VAL A 37 6.19 -0.16 16.35
CA VAL A 37 5.73 0.81 15.36
C VAL A 37 5.09 2.00 16.05
N VAL A 38 5.26 3.19 15.46
CA VAL A 38 4.68 4.43 16.00
C VAL A 38 3.15 4.47 15.81
N VAL A 39 2.64 3.76 14.79
CA VAL A 39 1.22 3.70 14.47
C VAL A 39 0.78 2.24 14.41
N ASP A 40 0.15 1.79 15.50
CA ASP A 40 -0.41 0.44 15.64
C ASP A 40 -1.77 0.26 14.95
N ALA A 41 -2.44 1.36 14.62
CA ALA A 41 -3.76 1.33 14.02
C ALA A 41 -3.73 0.62 12.65
N GLY A 42 -4.41 -0.53 12.58
CA GLY A 42 -4.44 -1.38 11.39
C GLY A 42 -3.09 -2.00 11.05
N TYR A 43 -2.19 -2.13 12.03
CA TYR A 43 -0.88 -2.75 11.83
C TYR A 43 -1.01 -4.25 11.54
N GLY A 44 -0.26 -4.71 10.55
CA GLY A 44 -0.15 -6.12 10.19
C GLY A 44 0.72 -6.32 8.97
N TYR A 45 0.70 -7.53 8.42
CA TYR A 45 1.56 -7.91 7.30
C TYR A 45 0.75 -8.24 6.05
N LEU A 46 0.91 -7.43 5.01
CA LEU A 46 0.37 -7.72 3.70
C LEU A 46 1.26 -8.77 3.00
N LEU A 47 0.64 -9.82 2.44
CA LEU A 47 1.36 -10.97 1.85
C LEU A 47 2.36 -11.62 2.84
N SER A 48 2.08 -11.55 4.14
CA SER A 48 2.93 -12.05 5.23
C SER A 48 4.36 -11.49 5.28
N THR A 49 4.68 -10.48 4.47
CA THR A 49 6.05 -9.96 4.33
C THR A 49 6.12 -8.46 4.54
N PHE A 50 5.13 -7.70 4.06
CA PHE A 50 5.19 -6.25 4.08
C PHE A 50 4.45 -5.69 5.30
N PRO A 51 5.17 -5.08 6.27
CA PRO A 51 4.51 -4.41 7.39
C PRO A 51 3.76 -3.19 6.87
N VAL A 52 2.45 -3.19 7.05
CA VAL A 52 1.55 -2.09 6.69
C VAL A 52 0.75 -1.66 7.90
N ASN A 53 0.32 -0.42 7.89
CA ASN A 53 -0.63 0.13 8.85
C ASN A 53 -1.53 1.14 8.12
N ILE A 54 -2.46 1.76 8.86
CA ILE A 54 -3.40 2.72 8.27
C ILE A 54 -2.68 3.85 7.51
N LEU A 55 -1.56 4.35 8.03
CA LEU A 55 -0.79 5.42 7.41
C LEU A 55 -0.15 4.94 6.10
N HIS A 56 0.50 3.78 6.09
CA HIS A 56 1.06 3.19 4.87
C HIS A 56 0.00 2.98 3.79
N ASN A 57 -1.19 2.49 4.17
CA ASN A 57 -2.26 2.24 3.20
C ASN A 57 -2.77 3.56 2.57
N ILE A 58 -2.90 4.62 3.35
CA ILE A 58 -3.27 5.95 2.85
C ILE A 58 -2.19 6.47 1.88
N VAL A 59 -0.91 6.33 2.23
CA VAL A 59 0.20 6.71 1.35
C VAL A 59 0.18 5.90 0.05
N HIS A 60 -0.07 4.59 0.12
CA HIS A 60 -0.20 3.74 -1.05
C HIS A 60 -1.32 4.23 -1.97
N LEU A 61 -2.49 4.56 -1.43
CA LEU A 61 -3.60 5.12 -2.19
C LEU A 61 -3.25 6.49 -2.80
N ALA A 62 -2.65 7.39 -2.03
CA ALA A 62 -2.30 8.73 -2.49
C ALA A 62 -1.29 8.68 -3.65
N VAL A 63 -0.21 7.91 -3.49
CA VAL A 63 0.80 7.72 -4.53
C VAL A 63 0.22 6.98 -5.74
N GLY A 64 -0.63 5.98 -5.50
CA GLY A 64 -1.31 5.23 -6.56
C GLY A 64 -2.20 6.12 -7.42
N ILE A 65 -3.07 6.90 -6.79
CA ILE A 65 -3.95 7.88 -7.45
C ILE A 65 -3.11 8.91 -8.22
N TRP A 66 -2.02 9.41 -7.61
CA TRP A 66 -1.12 10.34 -8.30
C TRP A 66 -0.54 9.71 -9.58
N GLY A 67 -0.06 8.47 -9.53
CA GLY A 67 0.49 7.77 -10.71
C GLY A 67 -0.54 7.61 -11.84
N LEU A 68 -1.79 7.27 -11.49
CA LEU A 68 -2.90 7.19 -12.44
C LEU A 68 -3.22 8.56 -13.06
N VAL A 69 -3.20 9.62 -12.26
CA VAL A 69 -3.43 11.00 -12.72
C VAL A 69 -2.29 11.47 -13.62
N ALA A 70 -1.04 11.20 -13.26
CA ALA A 70 0.16 11.69 -13.95
C ALA A 70 0.34 11.12 -15.37
N PHE A 71 -0.28 9.98 -15.70
CA PHE A 71 -0.24 9.39 -17.05
C PHE A 71 -0.73 10.31 -18.16
N ARG A 72 -1.63 11.25 -17.81
CA ARG A 72 -2.25 12.15 -18.78
C ARG A 72 -1.31 13.26 -19.29
N SER A 73 -0.16 13.43 -18.63
CA SER A 73 0.86 14.45 -18.93
C SER A 73 2.02 13.82 -19.69
#